data_AF-A0A645F806-F1
#
_entry.id   AF-A0A645F806-F1
#
_cell.length_a   1.000
_cell.length_b   1.000
_cell.length_c   1.000
_cell.angle_alpha   90.00
_cell.angle_beta   90.00
_cell.angle_gamma   90.00
#
_symmetry.space_group_name_H-M   'P 1'
#
loop_
_entity.id
_entity.type
_entity.pdbx_description
1 polymer ?
#
loop_
_entity_poly.entity_id
_entity_poly.type
_entity_poly.pdbx_seq_one_letter_code
_entity_poly.pdbx_strand_id
1 'polypeptide(L)' 'MHGFRHTHASLLYKANIPIKEAQERLGHSNVKTTLNIYTHLSKDQRDKTANRFAEFMNEI' A
#
# COMPACT_ATOMS: atom_id res chain seq x y z
N MET A 1 -7.19 19.89 -6.95
CA MET A 1 -7.96 18.95 -6.09
C MET A 1 -7.30 17.58 -5.88
N HIS A 2 -6.16 17.24 -6.51
CA HIS A 2 -5.48 15.94 -6.35
C HIS A 2 -4.45 15.89 -5.20
N GLY A 3 -3.77 17.00 -4.86
CA GLY A 3 -2.63 16.98 -3.92
C GLY A 3 -2.93 16.42 -2.52
N PHE A 4 -4.07 16.75 -1.91
CA PHE A 4 -4.44 16.25 -0.59
C PHE A 4 -4.77 14.76 -0.57
N ARG A 5 -5.47 14.24 -1.59
CA ARG A 5 -5.79 12.81 -1.68
C ARG A 5 -4.51 11.99 -1.93
N HIS A 6 -3.61 12.49 -2.77
CA HIS A 6 -2.31 11.86 -2.99
C HIS A 6 -1.47 11.84 -1.70
N THR A 7 -1.36 12.97 -1.00
CA THR A 7 -0.63 13.06 0.27
C THR A 7 -1.23 12.13 1.31
N HIS A 8 -2.56 12.10 1.45
CA HIS A 8 -3.24 11.23 2.40
C HIS A 8 -3.00 9.74 2.12
N ALA A 9 -3.11 9.32 0.85
CA ALA A 9 -2.81 7.95 0.46
C ALA A 9 -1.34 7.58 0.68
N SER A 10 -0.40 8.48 0.41
CA SER A 10 1.02 8.27 0.71
C SER A 10 1.30 8.15 2.21
N LEU A 11 0.56 8.86 3.06
CA LEU A 11 0.68 8.73 4.51
C LEU A 11 0.11 7.40 5.02
N LEU A 12 -1.05 6.97 4.51
CA LEU A 12 -1.62 5.65 4.82
C LEU A 12 -0.65 4.52 4.42
N TYR A 13 -0.01 4.67 3.27
CA TYR A 13 1.03 3.76 2.82
C TYR A 13 2.24 3.75 3.76
N LYS A 14 2.78 4.92 4.14
CA LYS A 14 3.91 5.02 5.09
C LYS A 14 3.58 4.43 6.46
N ALA A 15 2.31 4.48 6.86
CA ALA A 15 1.82 3.86 8.09
C ALA A 15 1.61 2.33 7.98
N ASN A 16 2.01 1.70 6.86
CA ASN A 16 1.83 0.27 6.57
C ASN A 16 0.35 -0.18 6.65
N ILE A 17 -0.59 0.72 6.37
CA ILE A 17 -2.01 0.36 6.31
C ILE A 17 -2.24 -0.53 5.09
N PRO A 18 -2.95 -1.66 5.23
CA PRO A 18 -3.31 -2.50 4.10
C PRO A 18 -4.05 -1.73 3.00
N ILE A 19 -3.70 -2.00 1.74
CA ILE A 19 -4.21 -1.24 0.60
C ILE A 19 -5.74 -1.29 0.47
N LYS A 20 -6.37 -2.36 0.96
CA LYS A 20 -7.83 -2.53 0.98
C LYS A 20 -8.50 -1.60 2.00
N GLU A 21 -7.94 -1.51 3.20
CA GLU A 21 -8.40 -0.57 4.23
C GLU A 21 -8.21 0.89 3.78
N ALA A 22 -7.07 1.18 3.16
CA ALA A 22 -6.83 2.50 2.59
C ALA A 22 -7.80 2.83 1.43
N GLN A 23 -8.13 1.84 0.58
CA GLN A 23 -9.11 2.01 -0.49
C GLN A 23 -10.49 2.36 0.07
N GLU A 24 -10.96 1.64 1.10
CA GLU A 24 -12.22 1.92 1.78
C GLU A 24 -12.21 3.31 2.43
N ARG A 25 -11.12 3.64 3.14
CA ARG A 25 -10.94 4.95 3.80
C ARG A 25 -10.98 6.12 2.83
N LEU A 26 -10.45 5.94 1.63
CA LEU A 26 -10.40 6.96 0.56
C LEU A 26 -11.68 7.00 -0.29
N GLY A 27 -12.59 6.03 -0.11
CA GLY A 27 -13.82 5.90 -0.89
C GLY A 27 -13.56 5.56 -2.37
N HIS A 28 -12.45 4.87 -2.67
CA HIS A 28 -12.12 4.51 -4.04
C HIS A 28 -12.88 3.25 -4.46
N SER A 29 -13.82 3.41 -5.41
CA SER A 29 -14.56 2.28 -6.00
C SER A 29 -13.66 1.30 -6.76
N ASN A 30 -12.52 1.79 -7.27
CA ASN A 30 -11.55 0.98 -8.01
C ASN A 30 -10.21 0.92 -7.26
N VAL A 31 -9.78 -0.30 -6.93
CA VAL A 31 -8.47 -0.55 -6.31
C VAL A 31 -7.32 -0.04 -7.16
N LYS A 32 -7.44 -0.01 -8.49
CA LYS A 32 -6.40 0.52 -9.40
C LYS A 32 -6.11 2.00 -9.14
N THR A 33 -7.11 2.79 -8.72
CA THR A 33 -6.92 4.20 -8.37
C THR A 33 -6.07 4.32 -7.12
N THR A 34 -6.35 3.50 -6.09
CA THR A 34 -5.52 3.41 -4.89
C THR A 34 -4.12 2.90 -5.25
N LEU A 35 -4.03 1.84 -6.05
CA LEU A 35 -2.78 1.23 -6.47
C LEU A 35 -1.89 2.23 -7.21
N ASN A 36 -2.42 3.01 -8.15
CA ASN A 36 -1.65 4.02 -8.88
C ASN A 36 -1.12 5.16 -7.99
N ILE A 37 -1.71 5.37 -6.82
CA ILE A 37 -1.18 6.30 -5.81
C ILE A 37 -0.14 5.60 -4.92
N TYR A 38 -0.29 4.29 -4.72
CA TYR A 38 0.61 3.42 -3.97
C TYR A 38 1.84 2.94 -4.77
N THR A 39 1.81 2.98 -6.11
CA THR A 39 2.80 2.34 -7.00
C THR A 39 4.20 2.97 -6.97
N HIS A 40 4.40 4.05 -6.22
CA HIS A 40 5.74 4.41 -5.72
C HIS A 40 6.21 3.46 -4.60
N LEU A 41 5.94 2.15 -4.73
CA LEU A 41 6.55 1.14 -3.88
C LEU A 41 8.05 1.15 -4.16
N SER A 42 8.82 1.60 -3.17
CA SER A 42 10.27 1.55 -3.24
C SER A 42 10.72 0.10 -3.37
N LYS A 43 11.89 -0.12 -4.00
CA LYS A 43 12.48 -1.46 -4.16
C LYS A 43 12.59 -2.19 -2.80
N ASP A 44 12.93 -1.45 -1.75
CA ASP A 44 13.01 -1.91 -0.36
C ASP A 44 11.70 -2.53 0.16
N GLN A 45 10.53 -1.99 -0.21
CA GLN A 45 9.25 -2.58 0.19
C GLN A 45 8.94 -3.89 -0.53
N ARG A 46 9.32 -4.01 -1.81
CA ARG A 46 9.15 -5.28 -2.55
C ARG A 46 9.98 -6.39 -1.91
N ASP A 47 11.21 -6.06 -1.54
CA ASP A 47 12.13 -7.00 -0.90
C ASP A 47 11.61 -7.38 0.51
N LYS A 48 11.08 -6.43 1.28
CA LYS A 48 10.43 -6.70 2.58
C LYS A 48 9.20 -7.61 2.47
N THR A 49 8.35 -7.39 1.47
CA THR A 49 7.18 -8.25 1.25
C THR A 49 7.60 -9.68 0.90
N ALA A 50 8.61 -9.84 0.03
CA ALA A 50 9.15 -11.15 -0.32
C ALA A 50 9.75 -11.87 0.90
N ASN A 51 10.53 -11.16 1.71
CA ASN A 51 11.14 -11.71 2.92
C ASN A 51 10.08 -12.14 3.95
N ARG A 52 9.07 -11.31 4.19
CA ARG A 52 7.99 -11.62 5.14
C ARG A 52 7.17 -12.84 4.70
N PHE A 53 7.00 -13.02 3.38
CA PHE A 53 6.38 -14.23 2.84
C PHE A 53 7.27 -15.47 3.04
N ALA A 54 8.57 -15.34 2.77
CA ALA A 54 9.53 -16.42 3.00
C ALA A 54 9.62 -16.82 4.49
N GLU A 55 9.61 -15.87 5.41
CA GLU A 55 9.56 -16.11 6.86
C GLU A 55 8.29 -16.88 7.25
N PHE A 56 7.12 -16.42 6.81
CA PHE A 56 5.85 -17.11 7.08
C PHE A 56 5.85 -18.56 6.58
N MET A 57 6.41 -18.82 5.40
CA MET A 57 6.50 -20.16 4.83
C MET A 57 7.49 -21.08 5.56
N ASN A 58 8.47 -20.53 6.27
CA ASN A 58 9.42 -21.31 7.09
C ASN A 58 8.86 -21.65 8.48
N GLU A 59 7.78 -20.99 8.91
CA GLU A 59 7.10 -21.24 10.19
C GLU A 59 5.97 -22.28 10.09
N ILE A 60 5.67 -22.78 8.89
CA ILE A 60 4.69 -23.84 8.60
C ILE A 60 5.43 -25.15 8.34
#